data_AF-A0A0G0LN80-F1
#
_entry.id   AF-A0A0G0LN80-F1
#
_cell.length_a   1.000
_cell.length_b   1.000
_cell.length_c   1.000
_cell.angle_alpha   90.00
_cell.angle_beta   90.00
_cell.angle_gamma   90.00
#
_symmetry.space_group_name_H-M   'P 1'
#
loop_
_entity.id
_entity.type
_entity.pdbx_description
1 polymer ?
#
loop_
_entity_poly.entity_id
_entity_poly.type
_entity_poly.pdbx_seq_one_letter_code
_entity_poly.pdbx_strand_id
1 'polypeptide(L)'
;MDFKTRFDSLPVPTKRLLGIGVVLALAVALPLFVWSIITQRFLINKRAASGEPGVCIAQNKIIIVTPSSNSNGTCHDIQMAINAVTGEGYTVQIEPGIYNIASTINVSGKTTINITGNPQAGSGATVINSTPGGGWGILVENSSGTIQYLTMQGGSSNGMLSIKNSNNFSVGYANLNSQTSHTMDIQGSNTISVFNTEITSSAGALEIGGSANINISNNKIHNSNNAIAINNSSGVRLLGNLIYGNRESGLVINTYTNNVRDFKAMHNTFVNNALGGNTIPTISLLGTSGRNLEFSNNIVLGGLGAGIGSKNRLLFNTFTLNDIFGNTPNYERYPNQTGRSGNISKDPLLNSNNFIYCPSPASPVVYGNIANGKYMGYIGPCGTSTPPPTPTPSPTPTGYPSPTPTTTPTAVPSGTPGTTPPPTVRPFQILFKFDGVTDGSAATSGATVRFRGGPNGSIDLITPTIPTTYIGSGIYQLYFATNLPDDTNYSVSLKGEKHLAIRFCYPSEQTTYCSDSQGHIGVYNASGPENLDFTGIPLPAGDTYPQDGVVNSTDYDRVRSLFSKPDSELTTTDKLVGDLNYDGFIDIRDSFLIRKTLGTRYDES
;
A
#
# COMPACT_ATOMS: atom_id res chain seq x y z
N MET A 1 -27.60 -49.12 38.07
CA MET A 1 -27.12 -50.05 39.12
C MET A 1 -26.11 -49.32 39.97
N ASP A 2 -26.30 -49.29 41.28
CA ASP A 2 -25.45 -48.55 42.23
C ASP A 2 -24.14 -49.31 42.50
N PHE A 3 -23.01 -48.60 42.32
CA PHE A 3 -21.66 -49.12 42.54
C PHE A 3 -21.47 -49.58 43.99
N LYS A 4 -22.07 -48.86 44.94
CA LYS A 4 -21.98 -49.17 46.36
C LYS A 4 -22.60 -50.53 46.66
N THR A 5 -23.81 -50.79 46.15
CA THR A 5 -24.50 -52.08 46.35
C THR A 5 -23.71 -53.24 45.74
N ARG A 6 -23.08 -53.04 44.57
CA ARG A 6 -22.22 -54.06 43.96
C ARG A 6 -20.93 -54.28 44.74
N PHE A 7 -20.27 -53.22 45.19
CA PHE A 7 -19.06 -53.33 46.01
C PHE A 7 -19.37 -54.04 47.34
N ASP A 8 -20.48 -53.70 47.99
CA ASP A 8 -20.92 -54.29 49.26
C ASP A 8 -21.30 -55.77 49.10
N SER A 9 -21.74 -56.20 47.91
CA SER A 9 -22.03 -57.60 47.61
C SER A 9 -20.79 -58.49 47.42
N LEU A 10 -19.58 -57.92 47.33
CA LEU A 10 -18.36 -58.70 47.11
C LEU A 10 -17.92 -59.47 48.37
N PRO A 11 -17.37 -60.69 48.22
CA PRO A 11 -16.74 -61.42 49.32
C PRO A 11 -15.62 -60.60 49.98
N VAL A 12 -15.47 -60.74 51.31
CA VAL A 12 -14.46 -60.01 52.11
C VAL A 12 -13.03 -60.11 51.53
N PRO A 13 -12.55 -61.28 51.05
CA PRO A 13 -11.21 -61.36 50.44
C PRO A 13 -11.09 -60.50 49.17
N THR A 14 -12.13 -60.47 48.35
CA THR A 14 -12.18 -59.67 47.12
C THR A 14 -12.19 -58.17 47.42
N LYS A 15 -12.93 -57.73 48.44
CA LYS A 15 -12.91 -56.33 48.90
C LYS A 15 -11.51 -55.91 49.38
N ARG A 16 -10.82 -56.80 50.12
CA ARG A 16 -9.44 -56.56 50.56
C ARG A 16 -8.46 -56.46 49.40
N LEU A 17 -8.59 -57.36 48.41
CA LEU A 17 -7.74 -57.34 47.22
C LEU A 17 -7.97 -56.06 46.38
N LEU A 18 -9.23 -55.64 46.21
CA LEU A 18 -9.57 -54.40 45.51
C LEU A 18 -9.05 -53.18 46.25
N GLY A 19 -9.18 -53.16 47.58
CA GLY A 19 -8.62 -52.11 48.44
C GLY A 19 -7.10 -52.00 48.31
N ILE A 20 -6.39 -53.13 48.35
CA ILE A 20 -4.93 -53.17 48.12
C ILE A 20 -4.57 -52.69 46.72
N GLY A 21 -5.31 -53.11 45.69
CA GLY A 21 -5.10 -52.67 44.31
C GLY A 21 -5.28 -51.17 44.12
N VAL A 22 -6.32 -50.58 44.72
CA VAL A 22 -6.56 -49.13 44.69
C VAL A 22 -5.47 -48.37 45.45
N VAL A 23 -5.05 -48.86 46.61
CA VAL A 23 -3.98 -48.25 47.40
C VAL A 23 -2.64 -48.31 46.63
N LEU A 24 -2.31 -49.43 46.00
CA LEU A 24 -1.11 -49.55 45.15
C LEU A 24 -1.18 -48.64 43.92
N ALA A 25 -2.33 -48.58 43.25
CA ALA A 25 -2.53 -47.69 42.11
C ALA A 25 -2.35 -46.22 42.51
N LEU A 26 -2.90 -45.80 43.65
CA LEU A 26 -2.69 -44.45 44.19
C LEU A 26 -1.25 -44.23 44.62
N ALA A 27 -0.61 -45.20 45.29
CA ALA A 27 0.78 -45.09 45.74
C ALA A 27 1.77 -44.95 44.57
N VAL A 28 1.45 -45.44 43.38
CA VAL A 28 2.28 -45.29 42.17
C VAL A 28 1.86 -44.06 41.35
N ALA A 29 0.56 -43.84 41.16
CA ALA A 29 0.06 -42.76 40.30
C ALA A 29 0.24 -41.37 40.93
N LEU A 30 0.04 -41.22 42.25
CA LEU A 30 0.18 -39.91 42.89
C LEU A 30 1.62 -39.37 42.80
N PRO A 31 2.67 -40.14 43.11
CA PRO A 31 4.04 -39.66 42.98
C PRO A 31 4.40 -39.31 41.54
N LEU A 32 3.93 -40.07 40.54
CA LEU A 32 4.17 -39.75 39.12
C LEU A 32 3.44 -38.48 38.68
N PHE A 33 2.20 -38.28 39.15
CA PHE A 33 1.43 -37.07 38.89
C PHE A 33 2.05 -35.84 39.56
N VAL A 34 2.45 -35.97 40.83
CA VAL A 34 3.16 -34.92 41.58
C VAL A 34 4.53 -34.64 40.94
N TRP A 35 5.26 -35.67 40.51
CA TRP A 35 6.53 -35.53 39.78
C TRP A 35 6.33 -34.77 38.47
N SER A 36 5.27 -35.08 37.71
CA SER A 36 4.89 -34.37 36.48
C SER A 36 4.60 -32.88 36.75
N ILE A 37 3.82 -32.56 37.78
CA ILE A 37 3.54 -31.17 38.18
C ILE A 37 4.82 -30.45 38.60
N ILE A 38 5.67 -31.10 39.40
CA ILE A 38 6.92 -30.54 39.88
C ILE A 38 7.90 -30.30 38.72
N THR A 39 8.05 -31.24 37.80
CA THR A 39 8.92 -31.07 36.61
C THR A 39 8.40 -29.99 35.67
N GLN A 40 7.08 -29.87 35.48
CA GLN A 40 6.49 -28.74 34.76
C GLN A 40 6.81 -27.40 35.44
N ARG A 41 6.67 -27.32 36.77
CA ARG A 41 7.00 -26.11 37.53
C ARG A 41 8.50 -25.77 37.46
N PHE A 42 9.38 -26.76 37.50
CA PHE A 42 10.82 -26.55 37.34
C PHE A 42 11.19 -26.09 35.93
N LEU A 43 10.55 -26.62 34.89
CA LEU A 43 10.76 -26.14 33.52
C LEU A 43 10.28 -24.70 33.35
N ILE A 44 9.12 -24.34 33.91
CA ILE A 44 8.61 -22.96 33.90
C ILE A 44 9.56 -22.02 34.66
N ASN A 45 9.99 -22.41 35.87
CA ASN A 45 10.90 -21.60 36.68
C ASN A 45 12.30 -21.50 36.07
N LYS A 46 12.81 -22.56 35.43
CA LYS A 46 14.11 -22.54 34.75
C LYS A 46 14.07 -21.60 33.54
N ARG A 47 12.99 -21.62 32.74
CA ARG A 47 12.76 -20.68 31.63
C ARG A 47 12.63 -19.23 32.11
N ALA A 48 11.96 -19.02 33.24
CA ALA A 48 11.83 -17.69 33.84
C ALA A 48 13.17 -17.19 34.43
N ALA A 49 13.97 -18.06 35.04
CA ALA A 49 15.23 -17.70 35.70
C ALA A 49 16.42 -17.58 34.74
N SER A 50 16.39 -18.26 33.59
CA SER A 50 17.44 -18.14 32.57
C SER A 50 17.34 -16.86 31.73
N GLY A 51 16.30 -16.04 31.94
CA GLY A 51 16.04 -14.89 31.07
C GLY A 51 15.83 -15.30 29.61
N GLU A 52 15.31 -16.52 29.37
CA GLU A 52 15.01 -16.94 28.01
C GLU A 52 13.95 -15.98 27.44
N PRO A 53 14.23 -15.31 26.31
CA PRO A 53 13.29 -14.39 25.67
C PRO A 53 12.09 -15.20 25.18
N GLY A 54 11.07 -15.42 26.00
CA GLY A 54 10.18 -16.57 25.77
C GLY A 54 8.71 -16.43 26.15
N VAL A 55 8.25 -15.32 26.72
CA VAL A 55 6.81 -15.14 26.99
C VAL A 55 6.32 -13.89 26.28
N CYS A 56 5.73 -14.10 25.11
CA CYS A 56 5.05 -13.06 24.35
C CYS A 56 3.70 -12.80 25.01
N ILE A 57 3.65 -11.77 25.86
CA ILE A 57 2.43 -11.38 26.59
C ILE A 57 1.70 -10.33 25.76
N ALA A 58 0.44 -10.61 25.43
CA ALA A 58 -0.41 -9.63 24.78
C ALA A 58 -0.79 -8.50 25.75
N GLN A 59 -0.64 -7.26 25.31
CA GLN A 59 -1.14 -6.06 25.98
C GLN A 59 -2.30 -5.51 25.17
N ASN A 60 -3.51 -5.50 25.72
CA ASN A 60 -4.72 -5.04 25.01
C ASN A 60 -4.94 -5.76 23.67
N LYS A 61 -4.72 -7.08 23.64
CA LYS A 61 -4.74 -7.93 22.43
C LYS A 61 -3.67 -7.60 21.37
N ILE A 62 -2.67 -6.79 21.71
CA ILE A 62 -1.52 -6.51 20.85
C ILE A 62 -0.31 -7.24 21.40
N ILE A 63 0.39 -7.99 20.55
CA ILE A 63 1.69 -8.59 20.85
C ILE A 63 2.72 -7.85 19.99
N ILE A 64 3.69 -7.21 20.64
CA ILE A 64 4.71 -6.39 19.96
C ILE A 64 5.97 -7.24 19.78
N VAL A 65 6.37 -7.40 18.52
CA VAL A 65 7.56 -8.14 18.11
C VAL A 65 8.67 -7.17 17.72
N THR A 66 9.79 -7.18 18.44
CA THR A 66 10.97 -6.35 18.10
C THR A 66 12.12 -7.20 17.59
N PRO A 67 13.07 -6.62 16.85
CA PRO A 67 14.30 -7.33 16.50
C PRO A 67 15.05 -7.80 17.75
N SER A 68 15.82 -8.90 17.63
CA SER A 68 16.57 -9.49 18.74
C SER A 68 17.67 -8.58 19.31
N SER A 69 18.11 -7.59 18.55
CA SER A 69 19.07 -6.57 18.98
C SER A 69 18.47 -5.47 19.86
N ASN A 70 17.15 -5.43 20.02
CA ASN A 70 16.45 -4.38 20.76
C ASN A 70 15.88 -4.93 22.07
N SER A 71 16.22 -4.33 23.21
CA SER A 71 15.81 -4.77 24.55
C SER A 71 14.35 -4.43 24.93
N ASN A 72 13.63 -3.65 24.11
CA ASN A 72 12.33 -3.08 24.49
C ASN A 72 11.10 -3.89 24.03
N GLY A 73 11.29 -5.06 23.42
CA GLY A 73 10.19 -5.88 22.91
C GLY A 73 9.54 -6.80 23.94
N THR A 74 8.25 -7.09 23.74
CA THR A 74 7.53 -8.15 24.48
C THR A 74 7.78 -9.54 23.89
N CYS A 75 8.31 -9.60 22.66
CA CYS A 75 8.56 -10.82 21.91
C CYS A 75 9.66 -10.55 20.88
N HIS A 76 10.60 -11.48 20.69
CA HIS A 76 11.68 -11.34 19.68
C HIS A 76 11.52 -12.30 18.50
N ASP A 77 10.49 -13.12 18.52
CA ASP A 77 10.23 -14.17 17.55
C ASP A 77 8.79 -14.10 17.06
N ILE A 78 8.61 -13.94 15.75
CA ILE A 78 7.29 -13.76 15.15
C ILE A 78 6.41 -15.02 15.34
N GLN A 79 7.00 -16.22 15.28
CA GLN A 79 6.26 -17.47 15.47
C GLN A 79 5.77 -17.60 16.90
N MET A 80 6.58 -17.24 17.90
CA MET A 80 6.15 -17.23 19.30
C MET A 80 5.01 -16.25 19.54
N ALA A 81 5.05 -15.06 18.93
CA ALA A 81 3.95 -14.10 19.01
C ALA A 81 2.65 -14.66 18.43
N ILE A 82 2.70 -15.28 17.26
CA ILE A 82 1.53 -15.91 16.62
C ILE A 82 1.00 -17.06 17.48
N ASN A 83 1.89 -17.87 18.07
CA ASN A 83 1.49 -18.97 18.95
C ASN A 83 0.76 -18.47 20.20
N ALA A 84 1.16 -17.31 20.73
CA ALA A 84 0.55 -16.69 21.90
C ALA A 84 -0.85 -16.09 21.63
N VAL A 85 -1.30 -15.98 20.38
CA VAL A 85 -2.68 -15.61 20.05
C VAL A 85 -3.63 -16.75 20.38
N THR A 86 -4.45 -16.58 21.42
CA THR A 86 -5.40 -17.60 21.93
C THR A 86 -6.87 -17.29 21.63
N GLY A 87 -7.17 -16.16 20.98
CA GLY A 87 -8.55 -15.77 20.66
C GLY A 87 -8.65 -14.84 19.46
N GLU A 88 -9.84 -14.27 19.27
CA GLU A 88 -10.18 -13.43 18.12
C GLU A 88 -9.76 -11.97 18.27
N GLY A 89 -9.43 -11.35 17.13
CA GLY A 89 -9.12 -9.92 17.00
C GLY A 89 -7.78 -9.51 17.60
N TYR A 90 -6.85 -10.45 17.77
CA TYR A 90 -5.50 -10.14 18.24
C TYR A 90 -4.66 -9.56 17.11
N THR A 91 -3.79 -8.63 17.47
CA THR A 91 -2.80 -8.04 16.56
C THR A 91 -1.40 -8.48 16.96
N VAL A 92 -0.66 -9.07 16.02
CA VAL A 92 0.79 -9.24 16.09
C VAL A 92 1.41 -8.06 15.35
N GLN A 93 1.87 -7.07 16.11
CA GLN A 93 2.52 -5.88 15.57
C GLN A 93 4.03 -6.11 15.55
N ILE A 94 4.64 -5.97 14.37
CA ILE A 94 6.06 -6.17 14.15
C ILE A 94 6.70 -4.79 13.98
N GLU A 95 7.64 -4.45 14.86
CA GLU A 95 8.33 -3.17 14.85
C GLU A 95 9.26 -3.02 13.62
N PRO A 96 9.75 -1.80 13.31
CA PRO A 96 10.73 -1.61 12.25
C PRO A 96 11.98 -2.47 12.46
N GLY A 97 12.48 -3.06 11.37
CA GLY A 97 13.69 -3.86 11.37
C GLY A 97 13.70 -4.98 10.34
N ILE A 98 14.83 -5.70 10.28
CA ILE A 98 15.01 -6.87 9.42
C ILE A 98 14.96 -8.13 10.29
N TYR A 99 14.02 -9.02 9.97
CA TYR A 99 13.76 -10.27 10.68
C TYR A 99 14.16 -11.42 9.77
N ASN A 100 15.37 -11.95 9.98
CA ASN A 100 15.86 -13.10 9.24
C ASN A 100 15.20 -14.38 9.76
N ILE A 101 14.43 -15.06 8.92
CA ILE A 101 13.76 -16.32 9.29
C ILE A 101 14.40 -17.49 8.54
N ALA A 102 14.76 -18.53 9.29
CA ALA A 102 15.33 -19.77 8.74
C ALA A 102 14.28 -20.86 8.51
N SER A 103 13.08 -20.69 9.08
CA SER A 103 11.99 -21.64 9.02
C SER A 103 10.67 -20.94 8.69
N THR A 104 9.69 -21.73 8.26
CA THR A 104 8.33 -21.26 8.00
C THR A 104 7.69 -20.66 9.24
N ILE A 105 7.14 -19.45 9.10
CA ILE A 105 6.21 -18.88 10.08
C ILE A 105 4.80 -19.43 9.80
N ASN A 106 4.27 -20.22 10.72
CA ASN A 106 2.97 -20.87 10.62
C ASN A 106 1.88 -20.06 11.35
N VAL A 107 0.86 -19.67 10.62
CA VAL A 107 -0.39 -19.08 11.11
C VAL A 107 -1.49 -20.12 10.92
N SER A 108 -1.68 -21.00 11.91
CA SER A 108 -2.61 -22.13 11.81
C SER A 108 -3.75 -22.03 12.82
N GLY A 109 -4.98 -22.25 12.36
CA GLY A 109 -6.17 -22.28 13.20
C GLY A 109 -6.48 -20.95 13.90
N LYS A 110 -6.07 -19.82 13.33
CA LYS A 110 -6.27 -18.49 13.91
C LYS A 110 -7.53 -17.85 13.34
N THR A 111 -8.35 -17.25 14.21
CA THR A 111 -9.55 -16.54 13.80
C THR A 111 -9.33 -15.04 13.98
N THR A 112 -9.57 -14.27 12.92
CA THR A 112 -9.45 -12.80 12.87
C THR A 112 -8.11 -12.27 13.40
N ILE A 113 -7.00 -12.96 13.12
CA ILE A 113 -5.66 -12.50 13.48
C ILE A 113 -5.22 -11.36 12.56
N ASN A 114 -4.67 -10.28 13.12
CA ASN A 114 -4.04 -9.22 12.34
C ASN A 114 -2.52 -9.26 12.52
N ILE A 115 -1.77 -9.38 11.43
CA ILE A 115 -0.31 -9.32 11.44
C ILE A 115 0.09 -8.06 10.68
N THR A 116 0.76 -7.12 11.34
CA THR A 116 1.06 -5.80 10.75
C THR A 116 2.49 -5.38 11.03
N GLY A 117 3.16 -4.76 10.06
CA GLY A 117 4.36 -3.97 10.33
C GLY A 117 4.04 -2.62 10.97
N ASN A 118 5.06 -1.97 11.53
CA ASN A 118 5.02 -0.64 12.13
C ASN A 118 6.19 0.18 11.54
N PRO A 119 6.00 1.46 11.14
CA PRO A 119 4.73 2.16 10.97
C PRO A 119 3.85 1.55 9.89
N GLN A 120 2.53 1.75 10.02
CA GLN A 120 1.54 1.40 8.99
C GLN A 120 1.62 2.28 7.72
N ALA A 121 2.73 2.99 7.52
CA ALA A 121 2.88 3.99 6.45
C ALA A 121 3.95 3.64 5.41
N GLY A 122 4.63 2.49 5.52
CA GLY A 122 5.62 2.09 4.51
C GLY A 122 6.00 0.62 4.58
N SER A 123 5.76 -0.12 3.48
CA SER A 123 6.09 -1.54 3.39
C SER A 123 7.57 -1.85 3.61
N GLY A 124 8.48 -0.88 3.51
CA GLY A 124 9.93 -1.08 3.71
C GLY A 124 10.45 -1.02 5.15
N ALA A 125 9.64 -0.57 6.13
CA ALA A 125 10.14 -0.38 7.50
C ALA A 125 10.31 -1.70 8.27
N THR A 126 9.40 -2.64 8.04
CA THR A 126 9.44 -3.99 8.62
C THR A 126 9.68 -5.01 7.50
N VAL A 127 10.83 -5.66 7.53
CA VAL A 127 11.27 -6.61 6.51
C VAL A 127 11.39 -8.01 7.12
N ILE A 128 10.62 -8.95 6.63
CA ILE A 128 10.79 -10.39 6.90
C ILE A 128 11.64 -10.97 5.78
N ASN A 129 12.85 -11.40 6.12
CA ASN A 129 13.83 -11.91 5.17
C ASN A 129 14.01 -13.43 5.32
N SER A 130 13.47 -14.19 4.37
CA SER A 130 13.59 -15.65 4.35
C SER A 130 14.95 -16.09 3.82
N THR A 131 15.67 -16.92 4.58
CA THR A 131 16.93 -17.49 4.10
C THR A 131 16.69 -18.64 3.11
N PRO A 132 17.43 -18.71 1.98
CA PRO A 132 17.28 -19.80 1.01
C PRO A 132 17.34 -21.19 1.64
N GLY A 133 16.50 -22.10 1.14
CA GLY A 133 16.42 -23.50 1.62
C GLY A 133 15.42 -23.73 2.75
N GLY A 134 14.89 -22.68 3.38
CA GLY A 134 13.72 -22.76 4.25
C GLY A 134 12.44 -23.05 3.46
N GLY A 135 11.44 -23.65 4.13
CA GLY A 135 10.16 -24.06 3.52
C GLY A 135 9.37 -22.93 2.86
N TRP A 136 8.34 -22.42 3.52
CA TRP A 136 7.63 -21.20 3.13
C TRP A 136 8.20 -20.02 3.92
N GLY A 137 7.99 -18.78 3.48
CA GLY A 137 8.20 -17.62 4.36
C GLY A 137 7.14 -17.60 5.46
N ILE A 138 5.89 -17.34 5.07
CA ILE A 138 4.70 -17.46 5.93
C ILE A 138 3.72 -18.48 5.32
N LEU A 139 3.24 -19.39 6.14
CA LEU A 139 2.19 -20.35 5.81
C LEU A 139 0.96 -20.07 6.67
N VAL A 140 -0.13 -19.65 6.04
CA VAL A 140 -1.45 -19.43 6.66
C VAL A 140 -2.34 -20.63 6.36
N GLU A 141 -2.81 -21.33 7.38
CA GLU A 141 -3.64 -22.54 7.23
C GLU A 141 -4.87 -22.49 8.13
N ASN A 142 -6.03 -22.85 7.58
CA ASN A 142 -7.30 -22.93 8.33
C ASN A 142 -7.56 -21.68 9.18
N SER A 143 -7.24 -20.50 8.64
CA SER A 143 -7.25 -19.25 9.40
C SER A 143 -8.07 -18.16 8.71
N SER A 144 -8.39 -17.10 9.46
CA SER A 144 -8.99 -15.85 8.99
C SER A 144 -8.25 -14.66 9.61
N GLY A 145 -8.23 -13.51 8.92
CA GLY A 145 -7.42 -12.39 9.38
C GLY A 145 -6.80 -11.52 8.29
N THR A 146 -5.72 -10.83 8.64
CA THR A 146 -5.01 -9.89 7.76
C THR A 146 -3.50 -9.96 7.92
N ILE A 147 -2.77 -9.77 6.82
CA ILE A 147 -1.33 -9.45 6.80
C ILE A 147 -1.14 -8.11 6.09
N GLN A 148 -0.55 -7.11 6.76
CA GLN A 148 -0.41 -5.77 6.18
C GLN A 148 0.91 -5.06 6.52
N TYR A 149 1.26 -4.05 5.72
CA TYR A 149 2.34 -3.09 5.99
C TYR A 149 3.71 -3.71 6.25
N LEU A 150 4.09 -4.70 5.45
CA LEU A 150 5.37 -5.39 5.60
C LEU A 150 6.01 -5.73 4.25
N THR A 151 7.33 -5.87 4.24
CA THR A 151 8.07 -6.46 3.13
C THR A 151 8.41 -7.90 3.48
N MET A 152 8.07 -8.83 2.59
CA MET A 152 8.57 -10.21 2.63
C MET A 152 9.51 -10.41 1.47
N GLN A 153 10.77 -10.75 1.75
CA GLN A 153 11.76 -10.98 0.70
C GLN A 153 12.66 -12.18 0.99
N GLY A 154 13.39 -12.61 -0.03
CA GLY A 154 14.46 -13.62 0.10
C GLY A 154 14.17 -14.89 -0.69
N GLY A 155 14.73 -16.00 -0.22
CA GLY A 155 14.60 -17.30 -0.88
C GLY A 155 13.80 -18.28 -0.03
N SER A 156 12.80 -18.91 -0.63
CA SER A 156 12.11 -20.06 -0.05
C SER A 156 11.90 -21.14 -1.12
N SER A 157 11.73 -22.39 -0.69
CA SER A 157 11.56 -23.50 -1.63
C SER A 157 10.14 -23.61 -2.14
N ASN A 158 9.16 -23.15 -1.35
CA ASN A 158 7.75 -23.30 -1.69
C ASN A 158 7.03 -21.97 -1.97
N GLY A 159 7.54 -20.85 -1.44
CA GLY A 159 7.01 -19.52 -1.69
C GLY A 159 7.06 -18.59 -0.49
N MET A 160 6.94 -17.29 -0.71
CA MET A 160 7.09 -16.29 0.36
C MET A 160 5.85 -16.25 1.25
N LEU A 161 4.66 -16.39 0.68
CA LEU A 161 3.40 -16.47 1.40
C LEU A 161 2.49 -17.53 0.79
N SER A 162 2.01 -18.47 1.60
CA SER A 162 0.98 -19.43 1.18
C SER A 162 -0.23 -19.34 2.08
N ILE A 163 -1.42 -19.27 1.48
CA ILE A 163 -2.71 -19.25 2.16
C ILE A 163 -3.47 -20.52 1.74
N LYS A 164 -3.63 -21.46 2.66
CA LYS A 164 -4.30 -22.74 2.41
C LYS A 164 -5.52 -22.95 3.28
N ASN A 165 -6.59 -23.49 2.70
CA ASN A 165 -7.82 -23.85 3.39
C ASN A 165 -8.35 -22.74 4.32
N SER A 166 -8.09 -21.49 3.96
CA SER A 166 -8.35 -20.33 4.81
C SER A 166 -9.55 -19.55 4.29
N ASN A 167 -10.22 -18.84 5.19
CA ASN A 167 -11.45 -18.12 4.87
C ASN A 167 -11.37 -16.69 5.39
N ASN A 168 -11.90 -15.72 4.64
CA ASN A 168 -11.94 -14.32 5.07
C ASN A 168 -10.56 -13.80 5.48
N PHE A 169 -9.55 -14.07 4.65
CA PHE A 169 -8.18 -13.62 4.88
C PHE A 169 -7.79 -12.55 3.87
N SER A 170 -7.09 -11.50 4.30
CA SER A 170 -6.63 -10.45 3.40
C SER A 170 -5.14 -10.17 3.51
N VAL A 171 -4.54 -9.79 2.40
CA VAL A 171 -3.16 -9.30 2.32
C VAL A 171 -3.20 -7.93 1.67
N GLY A 172 -2.60 -6.93 2.29
CA GLY A 172 -2.54 -5.63 1.63
C GLY A 172 -1.48 -4.67 2.13
N TYR A 173 -1.17 -3.65 1.32
CA TYR A 173 -0.08 -2.70 1.61
C TYR A 173 1.26 -3.39 1.87
N ALA A 174 1.53 -4.48 1.16
CA ALA A 174 2.74 -5.29 1.34
C ALA A 174 3.64 -5.24 0.10
N ASN A 175 4.91 -5.55 0.28
CA ASN A 175 5.84 -5.83 -0.81
C ASN A 175 6.33 -7.28 -0.69
N LEU A 176 6.07 -8.10 -1.70
CA LEU A 176 6.39 -9.52 -1.71
C LEU A 176 7.39 -9.80 -2.83
N ASN A 177 8.59 -10.26 -2.47
CA ASN A 177 9.67 -10.50 -3.42
C ASN A 177 10.32 -11.88 -3.20
N SER A 178 9.97 -12.87 -4.02
CA SER A 178 10.61 -14.18 -3.99
C SER A 178 11.74 -14.31 -5.01
N GLN A 179 12.93 -14.70 -4.53
CA GLN A 179 14.12 -14.86 -5.37
C GLN A 179 14.28 -16.27 -5.95
N THR A 180 13.59 -17.27 -5.42
CA THR A 180 13.86 -18.70 -5.76
C THR A 180 12.64 -19.50 -6.18
N SER A 181 11.43 -19.04 -5.87
CA SER A 181 10.20 -19.82 -6.08
C SER A 181 9.01 -18.89 -6.35
N HIS A 182 7.80 -19.47 -6.32
CA HIS A 182 6.58 -18.68 -6.40
C HIS A 182 6.51 -17.68 -5.24
N THR A 183 5.85 -16.53 -5.41
CA THR A 183 5.81 -15.53 -4.33
C THR A 183 4.62 -15.72 -3.42
N MET A 184 3.43 -15.82 -4.01
CA MET A 184 2.18 -16.05 -3.29
C MET A 184 1.40 -17.23 -3.88
N ASP A 185 0.88 -18.08 -3.00
CA ASP A 185 0.01 -19.20 -3.36
C ASP A 185 -1.28 -19.18 -2.52
N ILE A 186 -2.43 -19.34 -3.17
CA ILE A 186 -3.75 -19.40 -2.54
C ILE A 186 -4.41 -20.72 -2.93
N GLN A 187 -4.46 -21.67 -2.00
CA GLN A 187 -4.95 -23.03 -2.25
C GLN A 187 -6.17 -23.37 -1.40
N GLY A 188 -7.22 -23.94 -2.00
CA GLY A 188 -8.38 -24.46 -1.25
C GLY A 188 -9.09 -23.42 -0.37
N SER A 189 -8.90 -22.13 -0.66
CA SER A 189 -9.29 -21.03 0.22
C SER A 189 -10.52 -20.31 -0.32
N ASN A 190 -11.24 -19.60 0.54
CA ASN A 190 -12.43 -18.88 0.11
C ASN A 190 -12.53 -17.46 0.71
N THR A 191 -13.00 -16.50 -0.07
CA THR A 191 -13.09 -15.09 0.35
C THR A 191 -11.72 -14.53 0.75
N ILE A 192 -10.77 -14.60 -0.18
CA ILE A 192 -9.41 -14.05 0.02
C ILE A 192 -9.28 -12.74 -0.75
N SER A 193 -8.69 -11.72 -0.12
CA SER A 193 -8.41 -10.44 -0.79
C SER A 193 -6.91 -10.14 -0.81
N VAL A 194 -6.39 -9.72 -1.96
CA VAL A 194 -5.02 -9.22 -2.12
C VAL A 194 -5.10 -7.83 -2.74
N PHE A 195 -4.63 -6.81 -2.03
CA PHE A 195 -4.81 -5.43 -2.49
C PHE A 195 -3.66 -4.49 -2.15
N ASN A 196 -3.46 -3.45 -2.97
CA ASN A 196 -2.41 -2.44 -2.76
C ASN A 196 -1.04 -3.08 -2.47
N THR A 197 -0.74 -4.20 -3.14
CA THR A 197 0.47 -5.00 -2.91
C THR A 197 1.34 -4.97 -4.15
N GLU A 198 2.66 -4.93 -3.94
CA GLU A 198 3.65 -5.15 -4.99
C GLU A 198 4.18 -6.59 -4.90
N ILE A 199 4.18 -7.32 -6.01
CA ILE A 199 4.55 -8.74 -6.07
C ILE A 199 5.56 -8.95 -7.20
N THR A 200 6.76 -9.43 -6.85
CA THR A 200 7.81 -9.83 -7.79
C THR A 200 8.31 -11.23 -7.46
N SER A 201 8.66 -12.00 -8.50
CA SER A 201 9.09 -13.39 -8.35
C SER A 201 10.17 -13.74 -9.36
N SER A 202 11.09 -14.65 -9.05
CA SER A 202 11.90 -15.31 -10.09
C SER A 202 11.14 -16.43 -10.84
N ALA A 203 9.95 -16.79 -10.35
CA ALA A 203 9.07 -17.82 -10.88
C ALA A 203 7.62 -17.28 -10.99
N GLY A 204 6.60 -17.97 -10.48
CA GLY A 204 5.21 -17.47 -10.46
C GLY A 204 4.96 -16.43 -9.38
N ALA A 205 4.43 -15.24 -9.71
CA ALA A 205 4.13 -14.23 -8.70
C ALA A 205 2.94 -14.63 -7.81
N LEU A 206 1.78 -14.90 -8.41
CA LEU A 206 0.55 -15.23 -7.70
C LEU A 206 -0.13 -16.45 -8.32
N GLU A 207 -0.28 -17.51 -7.52
CA GLU A 207 -1.03 -18.71 -7.91
C GLU A 207 -2.31 -18.87 -7.10
N ILE A 208 -3.40 -19.21 -7.79
CA ILE A 208 -4.70 -19.44 -7.18
C ILE A 208 -5.19 -20.83 -7.62
N GLY A 209 -5.30 -21.76 -6.67
CA GLY A 209 -5.67 -23.16 -6.90
C GLY A 209 -6.88 -23.59 -6.08
N GLY A 210 -7.90 -24.19 -6.69
CA GLY A 210 -9.01 -24.82 -5.95
C GLY A 210 -9.78 -23.87 -5.01
N SER A 211 -9.80 -22.57 -5.32
CA SER A 211 -10.24 -21.53 -4.40
C SER A 211 -11.51 -20.81 -4.90
N ALA A 212 -12.20 -20.10 -4.01
CA ALA A 212 -13.45 -19.42 -4.34
C ALA A 212 -13.50 -17.96 -3.84
N ASN A 213 -14.21 -17.08 -4.55
CA ASN A 213 -14.45 -15.69 -4.14
C ASN A 213 -13.15 -14.92 -3.85
N ILE A 214 -12.19 -14.98 -4.77
CA ILE A 214 -10.87 -14.36 -4.61
C ILE A 214 -10.88 -12.97 -5.26
N ASN A 215 -10.48 -11.94 -4.53
CA ASN A 215 -10.43 -10.57 -5.02
C ASN A 215 -8.98 -10.06 -5.05
N ILE A 216 -8.47 -9.74 -6.23
CA ILE A 216 -7.12 -9.21 -6.44
C ILE A 216 -7.28 -7.81 -7.03
N SER A 217 -6.95 -6.76 -6.27
CA SER A 217 -7.22 -5.39 -6.70
C SER A 217 -6.12 -4.38 -6.38
N ASN A 218 -5.86 -3.44 -7.29
CA ASN A 218 -4.88 -2.36 -7.08
C ASN A 218 -3.46 -2.85 -6.77
N ASN A 219 -3.06 -3.98 -7.34
CA ASN A 219 -1.72 -4.53 -7.16
C ASN A 219 -0.79 -4.17 -8.32
N LYS A 220 0.52 -4.18 -8.04
CA LYS A 220 1.59 -4.16 -9.04
C LYS A 220 2.23 -5.55 -9.08
N ILE A 221 2.19 -6.21 -10.23
CA ILE A 221 2.72 -7.58 -10.37
C ILE A 221 3.66 -7.63 -11.57
N HIS A 222 4.95 -7.84 -11.32
CA HIS A 222 5.95 -7.70 -12.39
C HIS A 222 7.19 -8.55 -12.21
N ASN A 223 8.01 -8.55 -13.27
CA ASN A 223 9.32 -9.19 -13.32
C ASN A 223 9.29 -10.67 -12.91
N SER A 224 8.18 -11.36 -13.18
CA SER A 224 7.96 -12.78 -12.86
C SER A 224 7.95 -13.64 -14.11
N ASN A 225 8.02 -14.97 -13.97
CA ASN A 225 7.70 -15.87 -15.09
C ASN A 225 6.23 -15.69 -15.46
N ASN A 226 5.30 -16.21 -14.66
CA ASN A 226 3.88 -15.89 -14.79
C ASN A 226 3.48 -14.91 -13.70
N ALA A 227 2.75 -13.85 -14.05
CA ALA A 227 2.29 -12.90 -13.05
C ALA A 227 1.17 -13.49 -12.19
N ILE A 228 0.08 -13.93 -12.83
CA ILE A 228 -1.06 -14.56 -12.16
C ILE A 228 -1.41 -15.87 -12.86
N ALA A 229 -1.52 -16.97 -12.11
CA ALA A 229 -2.03 -18.25 -12.60
C ALA A 229 -3.26 -18.71 -11.80
N ILE A 230 -4.35 -19.02 -12.52
CA ILE A 230 -5.62 -19.45 -11.93
C ILE A 230 -5.93 -20.88 -12.37
N ASN A 231 -6.05 -21.77 -11.39
CA ASN A 231 -6.33 -23.18 -11.57
C ASN A 231 -7.55 -23.57 -10.73
N ASN A 232 -8.53 -24.25 -11.32
CA ASN A 232 -9.65 -24.87 -10.61
C ASN A 232 -10.42 -23.96 -9.62
N SER A 233 -10.56 -22.66 -9.92
CA SER A 233 -11.05 -21.66 -8.97
C SER A 233 -12.28 -20.90 -9.47
N SER A 234 -13.18 -20.51 -8.57
CA SER A 234 -14.45 -19.86 -8.94
C SER A 234 -14.63 -18.48 -8.31
N GLY A 235 -15.37 -17.58 -8.98
CA GLY A 235 -15.64 -16.24 -8.43
C GLY A 235 -14.38 -15.41 -8.23
N VAL A 236 -13.35 -15.59 -9.07
CA VAL A 236 -12.10 -14.83 -9.00
C VAL A 236 -12.27 -13.50 -9.73
N ARG A 237 -11.92 -12.39 -9.07
CA ARG A 237 -12.03 -11.02 -9.59
C ARG A 237 -10.66 -10.35 -9.59
N LEU A 238 -10.22 -9.88 -10.75
CA LEU A 238 -9.06 -9.00 -10.93
C LEU A 238 -9.57 -7.60 -11.25
N LEU A 239 -9.30 -6.62 -10.40
CA LEU A 239 -9.80 -5.25 -10.57
C LEU A 239 -8.68 -4.22 -10.43
N GLY A 240 -8.42 -3.42 -11.48
CA GLY A 240 -7.51 -2.30 -11.32
C GLY A 240 -6.07 -2.74 -10.99
N ASN A 241 -5.53 -3.79 -11.61
CA ASN A 241 -4.14 -4.20 -11.37
C ASN A 241 -3.21 -3.70 -12.50
N LEU A 242 -1.96 -3.41 -12.16
CA LEU A 242 -0.87 -3.15 -13.12
C LEU A 242 0.05 -4.37 -13.20
N ILE A 243 0.06 -5.03 -14.36
CA ILE A 243 0.75 -6.31 -14.56
C ILE A 243 1.74 -6.18 -15.72
N TYR A 244 3.05 -6.18 -15.45
CA TYR A 244 4.02 -5.81 -16.48
C TYR A 244 5.37 -6.52 -16.39
N GLY A 245 6.09 -6.55 -17.51
CA GLY A 245 7.48 -7.02 -17.55
C GLY A 245 7.65 -8.50 -17.20
N ASN A 246 6.60 -9.31 -17.31
CA ASN A 246 6.68 -10.74 -17.00
C ASN A 246 7.24 -11.53 -18.20
N ARG A 247 8.10 -12.51 -17.91
CA ARG A 247 8.78 -13.33 -18.92
C ARG A 247 7.78 -14.21 -19.67
N GLU A 248 6.78 -14.77 -19.01
CA GLU A 248 5.70 -15.53 -19.62
C GLU A 248 4.39 -14.73 -19.56
N SER A 249 3.24 -15.33 -19.26
CA SER A 249 1.96 -14.61 -19.35
C SER A 249 1.78 -13.63 -18.18
N GLY A 250 1.12 -12.50 -18.47
CA GLY A 250 0.58 -11.63 -17.43
C GLY A 250 -0.54 -12.33 -16.63
N LEU A 251 -1.37 -13.11 -17.33
CA LEU A 251 -2.45 -13.89 -16.74
C LEU A 251 -2.58 -15.25 -17.44
N VAL A 252 -2.55 -16.32 -16.66
CA VAL A 252 -2.85 -17.69 -17.12
C VAL A 252 -4.12 -18.16 -16.44
N ILE A 253 -5.11 -18.59 -17.22
CA ILE A 253 -6.32 -19.24 -16.70
C ILE A 253 -6.37 -20.65 -17.23
N ASN A 254 -6.25 -21.62 -16.33
CA ASN A 254 -6.28 -23.02 -16.63
C ASN A 254 -7.68 -23.63 -16.40
N THR A 255 -8.33 -23.96 -17.51
CA THR A 255 -9.70 -24.50 -17.55
C THR A 255 -9.75 -25.96 -17.98
N TYR A 256 -8.67 -26.74 -17.87
CA TYR A 256 -8.67 -28.15 -18.31
C TYR A 256 -9.64 -29.06 -17.54
N THR A 257 -10.09 -28.65 -16.36
CA THR A 257 -10.87 -29.48 -15.42
C THR A 257 -12.31 -28.99 -15.21
N ASN A 258 -12.86 -28.08 -16.03
CA ASN A 258 -14.17 -27.42 -15.86
C ASN A 258 -14.34 -26.58 -14.58
N ASN A 259 -13.27 -26.34 -13.82
CA ASN A 259 -13.40 -25.78 -12.48
C ASN A 259 -13.16 -24.26 -12.38
N VAL A 260 -12.81 -23.59 -13.48
CA VAL A 260 -12.79 -22.12 -13.51
C VAL A 260 -14.12 -21.57 -13.99
N ARG A 261 -14.84 -20.90 -13.09
CA ARG A 261 -16.15 -20.29 -13.38
C ARG A 261 -16.27 -18.92 -12.73
N ASP A 262 -17.07 -18.05 -13.33
CA ASP A 262 -17.40 -16.72 -12.80
C ASP A 262 -16.15 -15.86 -12.58
N PHE A 263 -15.19 -15.95 -13.50
CA PHE A 263 -13.98 -15.14 -13.49
C PHE A 263 -14.24 -13.77 -14.10
N LYS A 264 -13.74 -12.71 -13.47
CA LYS A 264 -13.83 -11.35 -14.00
C LYS A 264 -12.47 -10.66 -13.96
N ALA A 265 -12.00 -10.16 -15.09
CA ALA A 265 -10.90 -9.20 -15.16
C ALA A 265 -11.42 -7.86 -15.66
N MET A 266 -11.39 -6.85 -14.78
CA MET A 266 -11.92 -5.52 -15.06
C MET A 266 -10.87 -4.44 -14.79
N HIS A 267 -10.75 -3.45 -15.68
CA HIS A 267 -9.88 -2.28 -15.45
C HIS A 267 -8.41 -2.63 -15.17
N ASN A 268 -7.89 -3.74 -15.69
CA ASN A 268 -6.48 -4.11 -15.49
C ASN A 268 -5.63 -3.59 -16.66
N THR A 269 -4.37 -3.29 -16.38
CA THR A 269 -3.37 -2.89 -17.37
C THR A 269 -2.28 -3.95 -17.44
N PHE A 270 -2.19 -4.63 -18.58
CA PHE A 270 -1.18 -5.64 -18.90
C PHE A 270 -0.19 -5.07 -19.90
N VAL A 271 1.09 -4.98 -19.55
CA VAL A 271 2.09 -4.34 -20.43
C VAL A 271 3.37 -5.14 -20.54
N ASN A 272 3.84 -5.37 -21.77
CA ASN A 272 5.13 -5.99 -22.05
C ASN A 272 5.31 -7.30 -21.26
N ASN A 273 4.28 -8.12 -21.30
CA ASN A 273 4.35 -9.50 -20.82
C ASN A 273 4.73 -10.41 -21.99
N ALA A 274 4.96 -11.69 -21.70
CA ALA A 274 5.42 -12.70 -22.66
C ALA A 274 6.78 -12.34 -23.29
N LEU A 275 7.70 -11.76 -22.49
CA LEU A 275 9.03 -11.37 -22.95
C LEU A 275 9.94 -12.56 -23.31
N GLY A 276 9.58 -13.77 -22.90
CA GLY A 276 10.33 -15.01 -23.09
C GLY A 276 10.09 -15.68 -24.45
N GLY A 277 9.16 -15.18 -25.28
CA GLY A 277 8.96 -15.67 -26.64
C GLY A 277 7.61 -15.30 -27.25
N ASN A 278 7.55 -15.29 -28.58
CA ASN A 278 6.37 -14.90 -29.37
C ASN A 278 5.20 -15.91 -29.34
N THR A 279 5.34 -17.07 -28.70
CA THR A 279 4.31 -18.11 -28.65
C THR A 279 3.45 -18.05 -27.39
N ILE A 280 3.77 -17.17 -26.45
CA ILE A 280 3.07 -17.06 -25.17
C ILE A 280 2.15 -15.83 -25.23
N PRO A 281 0.84 -15.97 -25.05
CA PRO A 281 -0.05 -14.82 -24.96
C PRO A 281 0.16 -14.02 -23.66
N THR A 282 -0.07 -12.70 -23.70
CA THR A 282 -0.11 -11.86 -22.49
C THR A 282 -1.22 -12.34 -21.54
N ILE A 283 -2.41 -12.63 -22.07
CA ILE A 283 -3.49 -13.32 -21.37
C ILE A 283 -3.71 -14.68 -22.04
N SER A 284 -3.37 -15.75 -21.33
CA SER A 284 -3.38 -17.12 -21.82
C SER A 284 -4.54 -17.90 -21.22
N LEU A 285 -5.46 -18.34 -22.07
CA LEU A 285 -6.62 -19.16 -21.70
C LEU A 285 -6.33 -20.62 -22.10
N LEU A 286 -6.09 -21.47 -21.12
CA LEU A 286 -5.79 -22.89 -21.32
C LEU A 286 -7.04 -23.72 -21.04
N GLY A 287 -7.28 -24.80 -21.78
CA GLY A 287 -8.46 -25.67 -21.60
C GLY A 287 -9.68 -25.31 -22.44
N THR A 288 -10.79 -26.04 -22.28
CA THR A 288 -11.98 -25.98 -23.14
C THR A 288 -13.26 -25.57 -22.41
N SER A 289 -13.20 -25.32 -21.10
CA SER A 289 -14.39 -25.45 -20.25
C SER A 289 -14.62 -24.37 -19.19
N GLY A 290 -13.95 -23.23 -19.33
CA GLY A 290 -14.29 -22.06 -18.52
C GLY A 290 -15.73 -21.60 -18.77
N ARG A 291 -16.42 -21.17 -17.71
CA ARG A 291 -17.78 -20.59 -17.81
C ARG A 291 -17.77 -19.17 -17.26
N ASN A 292 -18.49 -18.27 -17.91
CA ASN A 292 -18.66 -16.88 -17.47
C ASN A 292 -17.31 -16.18 -17.24
N LEU A 293 -16.38 -16.32 -18.19
CA LEU A 293 -15.13 -15.56 -18.16
C LEU A 293 -15.39 -14.18 -18.78
N GLU A 294 -15.29 -13.14 -17.96
CA GLU A 294 -15.56 -11.76 -18.36
C GLU A 294 -14.26 -10.95 -18.33
N PHE A 295 -13.98 -10.28 -19.45
CA PHE A 295 -12.88 -9.34 -19.59
C PHE A 295 -13.45 -8.00 -20.05
N SER A 296 -13.38 -6.98 -19.20
CA SER A 296 -13.89 -5.67 -19.54
C SER A 296 -13.00 -4.49 -19.12
N ASN A 297 -12.95 -3.44 -19.95
CA ASN A 297 -12.20 -2.21 -19.67
C ASN A 297 -10.69 -2.46 -19.38
N ASN A 298 -10.10 -3.54 -19.89
CA ASN A 298 -8.68 -3.83 -19.70
C ASN A 298 -7.83 -3.23 -20.83
N ILE A 299 -6.57 -2.92 -20.53
CA ILE A 299 -5.54 -2.53 -21.50
C ILE A 299 -4.54 -3.68 -21.61
N VAL A 300 -4.23 -4.12 -22.82
CA VAL A 300 -3.25 -5.20 -23.10
C VAL A 300 -2.28 -4.75 -24.18
N LEU A 301 -1.06 -4.40 -23.78
CA LEU A 301 -0.08 -3.69 -24.60
C LEU A 301 1.24 -4.46 -24.74
N GLY A 302 1.78 -4.48 -25.96
CA GLY A 302 3.23 -4.64 -26.20
C GLY A 302 3.82 -6.01 -25.84
N GLY A 303 3.01 -7.06 -25.74
CA GLY A 303 3.51 -8.41 -25.58
C GLY A 303 4.15 -8.93 -26.87
N LEU A 304 5.21 -9.75 -26.75
CA LEU A 304 5.86 -10.35 -27.92
C LEU A 304 4.99 -11.41 -28.62
N GLY A 305 4.12 -12.08 -27.85
CA GLY A 305 3.14 -13.02 -28.37
C GLY A 305 1.76 -12.40 -28.54
N ALA A 306 0.72 -13.24 -28.46
CA ALA A 306 -0.63 -12.76 -28.63
C ALA A 306 -1.10 -11.87 -27.47
N GLY A 307 -1.97 -10.89 -27.69
CA GLY A 307 -2.53 -10.10 -26.59
C GLY A 307 -3.41 -10.98 -25.69
N ILE A 308 -4.46 -11.52 -26.28
CA ILE A 308 -5.30 -12.57 -25.68
C ILE A 308 -5.26 -13.79 -26.57
N GLY A 309 -4.82 -14.91 -26.03
CA GLY A 309 -4.73 -16.18 -26.75
C GLY A 309 -5.39 -17.32 -25.98
N SER A 310 -5.80 -18.35 -26.70
CA SER A 310 -6.31 -19.57 -26.10
C SER A 310 -5.77 -20.80 -26.80
N LYS A 311 -5.38 -21.85 -26.06
CA LYS A 311 -4.95 -23.09 -26.71
C LYS A 311 -6.10 -23.83 -27.40
N ASN A 312 -7.34 -23.68 -26.90
CA ASN A 312 -8.53 -24.30 -27.50
C ASN A 312 -9.59 -23.25 -27.87
N ARG A 313 -10.51 -23.59 -28.77
CA ARG A 313 -11.66 -22.72 -29.09
C ARG A 313 -12.63 -22.74 -27.90
N LEU A 314 -12.58 -21.71 -27.05
CA LEU A 314 -13.53 -21.52 -25.95
C LEU A 314 -14.83 -20.87 -26.49
N LEU A 315 -15.99 -21.35 -26.03
CA LEU A 315 -17.29 -20.98 -26.59
C LEU A 315 -18.10 -19.94 -25.77
N PHE A 316 -17.62 -19.49 -24.60
CA PHE A 316 -18.44 -18.65 -23.69
C PHE A 316 -17.66 -17.55 -22.93
N ASN A 317 -16.81 -16.80 -23.61
CA ASN A 317 -16.08 -15.68 -23.01
C ASN A 317 -16.66 -14.35 -23.50
N THR A 318 -16.79 -13.39 -22.58
CA THR A 318 -17.26 -12.03 -22.89
C THR A 318 -16.09 -11.07 -22.86
N PHE A 319 -15.77 -10.46 -24.01
CA PHE A 319 -14.78 -9.39 -24.14
C PHE A 319 -15.53 -8.10 -24.47
N THR A 320 -15.49 -7.10 -23.60
CA THR A 320 -16.21 -5.84 -23.78
C THR A 320 -15.32 -4.66 -23.42
N LEU A 321 -15.16 -3.68 -24.32
CA LEU A 321 -14.37 -2.48 -24.06
C LEU A 321 -12.93 -2.75 -23.60
N ASN A 322 -12.24 -3.74 -24.16
CA ASN A 322 -10.79 -3.93 -23.93
C ASN A 322 -10.01 -3.23 -25.04
N ASP A 323 -8.89 -2.60 -24.69
CA ASP A 323 -7.95 -2.06 -25.66
C ASP A 323 -6.74 -2.99 -25.76
N ILE A 324 -6.48 -3.50 -26.96
CA ILE A 324 -5.41 -4.47 -27.20
C ILE A 324 -4.56 -3.98 -28.37
N PHE A 325 -3.29 -3.72 -28.10
CA PHE A 325 -2.41 -3.08 -29.07
C PHE A 325 -0.97 -3.55 -28.96
N GLY A 326 -0.24 -3.55 -30.08
CA GLY A 326 1.19 -3.86 -30.12
C GLY A 326 1.53 -5.32 -29.81
N ASN A 327 0.55 -6.23 -29.83
CA ASN A 327 0.77 -7.68 -29.67
C ASN A 327 0.74 -8.39 -31.03
N THR A 328 1.38 -9.55 -31.14
CA THR A 328 1.48 -10.29 -32.41
C THR A 328 0.91 -11.71 -32.28
N PRO A 329 -0.38 -11.95 -32.59
CA PRO A 329 -1.46 -10.99 -32.90
C PRO A 329 -2.21 -10.48 -31.65
N ASN A 330 -3.02 -9.43 -31.74
CA ASN A 330 -3.86 -8.99 -30.60
C ASN A 330 -4.79 -10.10 -30.05
N TYR A 331 -5.37 -10.91 -30.93
CA TYR A 331 -6.17 -12.08 -30.56
C TYR A 331 -5.67 -13.32 -31.28
N GLU A 332 -5.39 -14.39 -30.55
CA GLU A 332 -5.07 -15.71 -31.11
C GLU A 332 -6.22 -16.68 -30.85
N ARG A 333 -6.72 -17.33 -31.92
CA ARG A 333 -7.80 -18.34 -31.90
C ARG A 333 -9.17 -17.84 -31.40
N TYR A 334 -9.30 -16.54 -31.14
CA TYR A 334 -10.58 -15.83 -31.05
C TYR A 334 -10.83 -15.05 -32.34
N PRO A 335 -12.09 -14.83 -32.75
CA PRO A 335 -12.40 -13.81 -33.74
C PRO A 335 -11.80 -12.49 -33.27
N ASN A 336 -11.16 -11.76 -34.18
CA ASN A 336 -10.64 -10.43 -33.85
C ASN A 336 -11.81 -9.56 -33.33
N GLN A 337 -11.75 -9.19 -32.05
CA GLN A 337 -12.79 -8.36 -31.43
C GLN A 337 -12.53 -6.87 -31.61
N THR A 338 -11.43 -6.48 -32.28
CA THR A 338 -11.13 -5.09 -32.65
C THR A 338 -12.32 -4.43 -33.33
N GLY A 339 -12.73 -3.27 -32.82
CA GLY A 339 -13.87 -2.49 -33.31
C GLY A 339 -15.25 -3.04 -32.92
N ARG A 340 -15.32 -4.21 -32.25
CA ARG A 340 -16.58 -4.80 -31.73
C ARG A 340 -16.71 -4.55 -30.24
N SER A 341 -17.93 -4.33 -29.76
CA SER A 341 -18.20 -4.09 -28.33
C SER A 341 -17.33 -2.99 -27.71
N GLY A 342 -16.96 -1.99 -28.53
CA GLY A 342 -16.05 -0.89 -28.17
C GLY A 342 -14.62 -1.31 -27.80
N ASN A 343 -14.17 -2.52 -28.19
CA ASN A 343 -12.75 -2.86 -28.12
C ASN A 343 -12.00 -2.04 -29.18
N ILE A 344 -10.99 -1.27 -28.80
CA ILE A 344 -10.24 -0.38 -29.70
C ILE A 344 -8.89 -1.06 -30.01
N SER A 345 -8.30 -0.77 -31.18
CA SER A 345 -6.94 -1.24 -31.54
C SER A 345 -6.06 -0.13 -32.12
N LYS A 346 -6.46 1.13 -31.95
CA LYS A 346 -5.82 2.31 -32.55
C LYS A 346 -5.85 3.49 -31.56
N ASP A 347 -4.74 3.78 -30.89
CA ASP A 347 -3.85 4.95 -31.09
C ASP A 347 -2.68 4.90 -30.07
N PRO A 348 -1.61 5.73 -30.13
CA PRO A 348 -0.25 5.32 -29.77
C PRO A 348 0.10 5.79 -28.36
N LEU A 349 0.23 4.85 -27.44
CA LEU A 349 0.74 5.14 -26.09
C LEU A 349 2.12 4.53 -25.91
N LEU A 350 3.12 5.14 -26.53
CA LEU A 350 4.52 4.82 -26.26
C LEU A 350 5.33 6.12 -26.23
N ASN A 351 5.66 6.60 -25.03
CA ASN A 351 6.98 7.19 -24.84
C ASN A 351 7.96 6.02 -24.72
N SER A 352 8.70 5.75 -25.80
CA SER A 352 9.65 4.64 -25.91
C SER A 352 10.83 4.71 -24.94
N ASN A 353 11.03 5.83 -24.24
CA ASN A 353 12.32 6.12 -23.64
C ASN A 353 12.47 5.71 -22.18
N ASN A 354 11.42 5.28 -21.46
CA ASN A 354 11.54 4.96 -20.02
C ASN A 354 10.60 3.86 -19.45
N PHE A 355 9.97 3.01 -20.27
CA PHE A 355 8.99 2.02 -19.77
C PHE A 355 7.86 2.65 -18.92
N ILE A 356 7.56 3.95 -19.10
CA ILE A 356 6.49 4.67 -18.39
C ILE A 356 5.20 4.41 -19.15
N TYR A 357 4.39 3.50 -18.61
CA TYR A 357 3.12 3.07 -19.23
C TYR A 357 1.93 3.83 -18.66
N CYS A 358 1.92 5.15 -18.81
CA CYS A 358 0.70 5.92 -18.58
C CYS A 358 -0.04 6.08 -19.91
N PRO A 359 -1.36 5.86 -19.95
CA PRO A 359 -2.13 6.52 -20.97
C PRO A 359 -1.99 8.04 -20.80
N SER A 360 -1.56 8.73 -21.85
CA SER A 360 -1.61 10.20 -21.88
C SER A 360 -3.03 10.66 -21.53
N PRO A 361 -3.22 11.78 -20.80
CA PRO A 361 -4.54 12.38 -20.56
C PRO A 361 -5.33 12.66 -21.86
N ALA A 362 -4.63 12.76 -23.00
CA ALA A 362 -5.24 12.93 -24.33
C ALA A 362 -5.60 11.60 -25.02
N SER A 363 -5.33 10.45 -24.40
CA SER A 363 -5.57 9.14 -25.02
C SER A 363 -7.05 8.83 -25.13
N PRO A 364 -7.57 8.48 -26.32
CA PRO A 364 -8.95 8.02 -26.50
C PRO A 364 -9.33 6.85 -25.58
N VAL A 365 -8.32 6.07 -25.16
CA VAL A 365 -8.42 4.92 -24.25
C VAL A 365 -8.87 5.34 -22.84
N VAL A 366 -8.60 6.60 -22.44
CA VAL A 366 -9.07 7.19 -21.17
C VAL A 366 -10.49 7.74 -21.28
N TYR A 367 -10.97 8.05 -22.49
CA TYR A 367 -12.28 8.64 -22.73
C TYR A 367 -13.40 7.60 -22.89
N GLY A 368 -13.47 6.63 -21.98
CA GLY A 368 -14.75 6.04 -21.62
C GLY A 368 -15.57 7.10 -20.88
N ASN A 369 -16.27 7.97 -21.62
CA ASN A 369 -17.16 9.04 -21.13
C ASN A 369 -16.88 9.49 -19.67
N ILE A 370 -15.93 10.41 -19.48
CA ILE A 370 -15.50 10.91 -18.17
C ILE A 370 -16.69 11.47 -17.36
N ALA A 371 -17.73 11.99 -18.02
CA ALA A 371 -18.96 12.45 -17.36
C ALA A 371 -19.76 11.33 -16.66
N ASN A 372 -19.47 10.06 -16.95
CA ASN A 372 -20.09 8.87 -16.36
C ASN A 372 -19.11 7.98 -15.57
N GLY A 373 -17.84 8.37 -15.37
CA GLY A 373 -16.87 7.66 -14.54
C GLY A 373 -16.40 6.28 -15.06
N LYS A 374 -16.38 6.04 -16.38
CA LYS A 374 -15.93 4.76 -16.97
C LYS A 374 -14.47 4.79 -17.42
N TYR A 375 -13.54 4.57 -16.49
CA TYR A 375 -12.11 4.50 -16.79
C TYR A 375 -11.72 3.15 -17.43
N MET A 376 -10.61 3.11 -18.19
CA MET A 376 -9.97 1.85 -18.61
C MET A 376 -8.62 1.68 -17.93
N GLY A 377 -8.27 0.44 -17.58
CA GLY A 377 -6.99 0.11 -16.97
C GLY A 377 -6.79 0.58 -15.51
N TYR A 378 -5.55 0.44 -15.04
CA TYR A 378 -5.07 0.79 -13.70
C TYR A 378 -5.20 2.28 -13.41
N ILE A 379 -5.77 2.63 -12.24
CA ILE A 379 -5.90 3.99 -11.72
C ILE A 379 -4.98 4.11 -10.51
N GLY A 380 -3.72 4.44 -10.73
CA GLY A 380 -2.77 4.72 -9.65
C GLY A 380 -1.53 5.42 -10.20
N PRO A 381 -0.69 6.02 -9.33
CA PRO A 381 0.49 6.74 -9.76
C PRO A 381 1.36 5.80 -10.60
N CYS A 382 1.54 6.15 -11.87
CA CYS A 382 2.45 5.44 -12.75
C CYS A 382 3.84 5.51 -12.11
N GLY A 383 4.32 4.36 -11.63
CA GLY A 383 5.53 4.33 -10.83
C GLY A 383 6.75 4.80 -11.62
N THR A 384 7.35 5.90 -11.19
CA THR A 384 8.79 5.90 -10.99
C THR A 384 9.01 5.16 -9.67
N SER A 385 9.46 3.91 -9.71
CA SER A 385 10.16 3.38 -8.55
C SER A 385 11.40 4.27 -8.39
N THR A 386 11.40 5.14 -7.39
CA THR A 386 12.62 5.84 -7.00
C THR A 386 13.63 4.73 -6.69
N PRO A 387 14.76 4.63 -7.41
CA PRO A 387 15.73 3.59 -7.14
C PRO A 387 16.07 3.64 -5.64
N PRO A 388 16.17 2.48 -4.96
CA PRO A 388 16.55 2.45 -3.56
C PRO A 388 17.83 3.29 -3.39
N PRO A 389 17.90 4.16 -2.36
CA PRO A 389 19.01 5.07 -2.20
C PRO A 389 20.30 4.28 -2.29
N THR A 390 21.14 4.62 -3.28
CA THR A 390 22.45 4.00 -3.43
C THR A 390 23.20 4.28 -2.13
N PRO A 391 23.73 3.26 -1.42
CA PRO A 391 24.43 3.50 -0.16
C PRO A 391 25.53 4.52 -0.42
N THR A 392 25.44 5.68 0.25
CA THR A 392 26.43 6.74 0.13
C THR A 392 27.79 6.16 0.45
N PRO A 393 28.76 6.13 -0.48
CA PRO A 393 30.09 5.64 -0.18
C PRO A 393 30.63 6.45 1.00
N SER A 394 31.07 5.74 2.04
CA SER A 394 31.75 6.34 3.19
C SER A 394 32.87 7.25 2.69
N PRO A 395 33.01 8.49 3.18
CA PRO A 395 34.02 9.41 2.68
C PRO A 395 35.40 8.81 2.85
N THR A 396 36.04 8.45 1.73
CA THR A 396 37.47 8.16 1.69
C THR A 396 38.19 9.43 2.17
N PRO A 397 39.06 9.36 3.20
CA PRO A 397 39.79 10.54 3.66
C PRO A 397 40.65 11.08 2.51
N THR A 398 40.26 12.23 1.97
CA THR A 398 41.03 12.91 0.93
C THR A 398 42.27 13.53 1.55
N GLY A 399 43.42 13.11 1.02
CA GLY A 399 44.70 13.70 1.35
C GLY A 399 44.72 15.20 1.07
N TYR A 400 45.36 15.92 1.99
CA TYR A 400 45.60 17.35 1.98
C TYR A 400 46.07 17.85 0.59
N PRO A 401 45.39 18.84 -0.04
CA PRO A 401 45.87 19.39 -1.30
C PRO A 401 47.12 20.25 -1.09
N SER A 402 48.14 19.98 -1.90
CA SER A 402 49.35 20.80 -2.04
C SER A 402 49.02 22.10 -2.80
N PRO A 403 49.52 23.28 -2.37
CA PRO A 403 49.22 24.54 -3.03
C PRO A 403 49.84 24.58 -4.43
N THR A 404 49.00 24.68 -5.45
CA THR A 404 49.41 24.91 -6.85
C THR A 404 49.44 26.41 -7.11
N PRO A 405 50.52 26.98 -7.71
CA PRO A 405 50.66 28.41 -7.90
C PRO A 405 49.63 28.96 -8.90
N THR A 406 49.06 30.09 -8.50
CA THR A 406 47.98 30.84 -9.15
C THR A 406 48.45 31.43 -10.48
N THR A 407 47.75 31.13 -11.58
CA THR A 407 47.87 31.89 -12.83
C THR A 407 46.84 33.03 -12.82
N THR A 408 47.34 34.23 -13.06
CA THR A 408 46.60 35.49 -13.14
C THR A 408 45.48 35.43 -14.20
N PRO A 409 44.21 35.72 -13.88
CA PRO A 409 43.15 35.76 -14.87
C PRO A 409 43.23 37.02 -15.73
N THR A 410 43.27 36.81 -17.04
CA THR A 410 43.09 37.84 -18.07
C THR A 410 41.67 38.40 -18.01
N ALA A 411 41.54 39.73 -17.99
CA ALA A 411 40.26 40.44 -17.97
C ALA A 411 39.40 40.08 -19.20
N VAL A 412 38.25 39.46 -18.96
CA VAL A 412 37.20 39.25 -19.97
C VAL A 412 36.40 40.56 -20.12
N PRO A 413 36.05 41.00 -21.34
CA PRO A 413 35.30 42.23 -21.56
C PRO A 413 33.94 42.17 -20.87
N SER A 414 33.64 43.19 -20.06
CA SER A 414 32.34 43.42 -19.45
C SER A 414 31.28 43.59 -20.54
N GLY A 415 30.45 42.56 -20.71
CA GLY A 415 29.23 42.64 -21.50
C GLY A 415 28.24 43.58 -20.80
N THR A 416 27.74 44.55 -21.55
CA THR A 416 26.70 45.50 -21.14
C THR A 416 25.52 44.76 -20.50
N PRO A 417 25.02 45.18 -19.31
CA PRO A 417 23.87 44.55 -18.67
C PRO A 417 22.67 44.58 -19.63
N GLY A 418 22.25 43.41 -20.11
CA GLY A 418 20.99 43.28 -20.82
C GLY A 418 19.88 43.75 -19.90
N THR A 419 19.06 44.68 -20.36
CA THR A 419 17.91 45.18 -19.61
C THR A 419 17.00 44.00 -19.27
N THR A 420 16.94 43.60 -18.01
CA THR A 420 15.98 42.60 -17.52
C THR A 420 14.59 43.06 -17.96
N PRO A 421 13.83 42.23 -18.70
CA PRO A 421 12.49 42.59 -19.11
C PRO A 421 11.65 42.99 -17.87
N PRO A 422 10.82 44.03 -17.97
CA PRO A 422 9.99 44.46 -16.86
C PRO A 422 9.12 43.30 -16.35
N PRO A 423 8.88 43.20 -15.03
CA PRO A 423 8.09 42.11 -14.47
C PRO A 423 6.68 42.12 -15.07
N THR A 424 6.30 41.00 -15.68
CA THR A 424 4.96 40.79 -16.24
C THR A 424 4.01 40.36 -15.11
N VAL A 425 2.89 41.06 -14.95
CA VAL A 425 1.79 40.65 -14.07
C VAL A 425 1.11 39.43 -14.70
N ARG A 426 1.04 38.32 -13.97
CA ARG A 426 0.48 37.05 -14.45
C ARG A 426 -0.71 36.61 -13.61
N PRO A 427 -1.84 36.23 -14.23
CA PRO A 427 -2.96 35.64 -13.53
C PRO A 427 -2.67 34.17 -13.18
N PHE A 428 -3.11 33.74 -12.00
CA PHE A 428 -3.03 32.37 -11.51
C PHE A 428 -4.42 31.89 -11.12
N GLN A 429 -4.70 30.62 -11.42
CA GLN A 429 -5.86 29.90 -10.95
C GLN A 429 -5.40 28.62 -10.25
N ILE A 430 -5.63 28.53 -8.93
CA ILE A 430 -5.21 27.38 -8.12
C ILE A 430 -6.44 26.63 -7.61
N LEU A 431 -6.53 25.33 -7.88
CA LEU A 431 -7.53 24.44 -7.31
C LEU A 431 -6.93 23.64 -6.16
N PHE A 432 -7.65 23.49 -5.05
CA PHE A 432 -7.16 22.76 -3.87
C PHE A 432 -8.31 22.29 -2.98
N LYS A 433 -7.99 21.57 -1.89
CA LYS A 433 -8.95 21.10 -0.88
C LYS A 433 -8.47 21.43 0.53
N PHE A 434 -9.40 21.69 1.44
CA PHE A 434 -9.15 21.68 2.89
C PHE A 434 -9.45 20.29 3.45
N ASP A 435 -8.65 19.79 4.38
CA ASP A 435 -8.95 18.50 5.02
C ASP A 435 -10.22 18.62 5.89
N GLY A 436 -11.10 17.61 5.79
CA GLY A 436 -12.37 17.61 6.51
C GLY A 436 -13.49 18.49 5.92
N VAL A 437 -13.20 19.32 4.90
CA VAL A 437 -14.21 20.19 4.26
C VAL A 437 -14.72 19.55 2.98
N THR A 438 -16.02 19.25 2.93
CA THR A 438 -16.62 18.54 1.78
C THR A 438 -17.66 19.35 1.01
N ASP A 439 -18.11 20.46 1.58
CA ASP A 439 -19.08 21.38 0.99
C ASP A 439 -18.45 22.78 0.85
N GLY A 440 -19.29 23.82 0.72
CA GLY A 440 -18.86 25.21 0.55
C GLY A 440 -18.71 25.99 1.85
N SER A 441 -18.64 25.33 3.01
CA SER A 441 -18.55 25.98 4.31
C SER A 441 -17.33 26.91 4.46
N ALA A 442 -16.23 26.60 3.77
CA ALA A 442 -15.02 27.43 3.77
C ALA A 442 -14.97 28.49 2.65
N ALA A 443 -16.07 28.75 1.93
CA ALA A 443 -16.07 29.64 0.75
C ALA A 443 -15.73 31.11 1.07
N THR A 444 -15.78 31.51 2.34
CA THR A 444 -15.35 32.85 2.78
C THR A 444 -13.98 32.85 3.44
N SER A 445 -13.33 31.68 3.56
CA SER A 445 -11.98 31.57 4.08
C SER A 445 -10.96 32.07 3.06
N GLY A 446 -9.83 32.54 3.56
CA GLY A 446 -8.69 32.91 2.75
C GLY A 446 -7.56 31.87 2.74
N ALA A 447 -6.70 31.97 1.74
CA ALA A 447 -5.43 31.25 1.69
C ALA A 447 -4.31 32.16 1.20
N THR A 448 -3.08 31.92 1.68
CA THR A 448 -1.87 32.58 1.18
C THR A 448 -1.08 31.62 0.30
N VAL A 449 -0.51 32.14 -0.77
CA VAL A 449 0.34 31.39 -1.70
C VAL A 449 1.77 31.90 -1.58
N ARG A 450 2.74 31.00 -1.45
CA ARG A 450 4.17 31.32 -1.44
C ARG A 450 4.87 30.67 -2.61
N PHE A 451 5.52 31.47 -3.45
CA PHE A 451 6.36 31.00 -4.54
C PHE A 451 7.82 31.07 -4.11
N ARG A 452 8.53 29.94 -4.14
CA ARG A 452 9.97 29.85 -3.92
C ARG A 452 10.68 29.30 -5.14
N GLY A 453 11.84 29.83 -5.49
CA GLY A 453 12.68 29.35 -6.60
C GLY A 453 12.85 30.38 -7.72
N GLY A 454 12.53 29.99 -8.95
CA GLY A 454 12.65 30.86 -10.12
C GLY A 454 14.10 31.08 -10.59
N PRO A 455 14.38 32.16 -11.34
CA PRO A 455 15.70 32.38 -11.93
C PRO A 455 16.77 32.47 -10.84
N ASN A 456 17.73 31.55 -10.89
CA ASN A 456 18.80 31.39 -9.90
C ASN A 456 18.31 31.08 -8.46
N GLY A 457 17.07 30.61 -8.29
CA GLY A 457 16.50 30.28 -6.97
C GLY A 457 16.26 31.49 -6.06
N SER A 458 16.18 32.69 -6.63
CA SER A 458 16.21 33.96 -5.89
C SER A 458 14.83 34.50 -5.47
N ILE A 459 13.75 33.89 -5.93
CA ILE A 459 12.38 34.33 -5.63
C ILE A 459 11.88 33.67 -4.34
N ASP A 460 11.36 34.49 -3.44
CA ASP A 460 10.59 34.09 -2.26
C ASP A 460 9.44 35.07 -2.06
N LEU A 461 8.36 34.87 -2.83
CA LEU A 461 7.20 35.74 -2.86
C LEU A 461 6.06 35.13 -2.05
N ILE A 462 5.44 35.90 -1.15
CA ILE A 462 4.22 35.51 -0.42
C ILE A 462 3.09 36.45 -0.82
N THR A 463 1.95 35.92 -1.22
CA THR A 463 0.76 36.73 -1.51
C THR A 463 0.09 37.21 -0.22
N PRO A 464 -0.69 38.30 -0.26
CA PRO A 464 -1.72 38.55 0.74
C PRO A 464 -2.69 37.35 0.83
N THR A 465 -3.51 37.32 1.87
CA THR A 465 -4.62 36.37 1.98
C THR A 465 -5.60 36.60 0.82
N ILE A 466 -5.80 35.58 0.00
CA ILE A 466 -6.71 35.59 -1.15
C ILE A 466 -7.98 34.84 -0.75
N PRO A 467 -9.18 35.43 -0.92
CA PRO A 467 -10.44 34.74 -0.70
C PRO A 467 -10.57 33.51 -1.60
N THR A 468 -11.12 32.44 -1.06
CA THR A 468 -11.38 31.21 -1.82
C THR A 468 -12.77 31.24 -2.46
N THR A 469 -12.99 30.44 -3.50
CA THR A 469 -14.31 30.23 -4.10
C THR A 469 -14.60 28.74 -4.15
N TYR A 470 -15.71 28.30 -3.57
CA TYR A 470 -16.13 26.90 -3.64
C TYR A 470 -16.66 26.56 -5.04
N ILE A 471 -16.12 25.51 -5.66
CA ILE A 471 -16.52 25.08 -7.02
C ILE A 471 -17.14 23.68 -7.06
N GLY A 472 -17.32 23.03 -5.91
CA GLY A 472 -17.97 21.72 -5.78
C GLY A 472 -17.06 20.61 -5.25
N SER A 473 -17.64 19.58 -4.63
CA SER A 473 -16.94 18.36 -4.18
C SER A 473 -15.74 18.61 -3.24
N GLY A 474 -15.88 19.57 -2.32
CA GLY A 474 -14.80 20.02 -1.43
C GLY A 474 -13.64 20.75 -2.12
N ILE A 475 -13.78 21.12 -3.40
CA ILE A 475 -12.74 21.83 -4.17
C ILE A 475 -12.97 23.35 -4.07
N TYR A 476 -11.87 24.04 -3.80
CA TYR A 476 -11.78 25.49 -3.68
C TYR A 476 -10.83 26.05 -4.74
N GLN A 477 -11.15 27.25 -5.21
CA GLN A 477 -10.38 27.98 -6.21
C GLN A 477 -9.83 29.27 -5.62
N LEU A 478 -8.57 29.59 -5.96
CA LEU A 478 -7.98 30.92 -5.82
C LEU A 478 -7.79 31.52 -7.21
N TYR A 479 -8.10 32.81 -7.34
CA TYR A 479 -7.81 33.57 -8.55
C TYR A 479 -7.14 34.89 -8.16
N PHE A 480 -5.91 35.11 -8.62
CA PHE A 480 -5.12 36.30 -8.31
C PHE A 480 -4.10 36.59 -9.40
N ALA A 481 -3.44 37.74 -9.35
CA ALA A 481 -2.35 38.06 -10.26
C ALA A 481 -1.12 38.53 -9.49
N THR A 482 0.06 38.12 -9.94
CA THR A 482 1.34 38.53 -9.33
C THR A 482 2.46 38.64 -10.37
N ASN A 483 3.53 39.34 -9.99
CA ASN A 483 4.73 39.50 -10.81
C ASN A 483 5.71 38.36 -10.53
N LEU A 484 5.75 37.37 -11.43
CA LEU A 484 6.73 36.28 -11.40
C LEU A 484 7.52 36.23 -12.72
N PRO A 485 8.86 36.14 -12.67
CA PRO A 485 9.67 35.83 -13.85
C PRO A 485 9.27 34.50 -14.50
N ASP A 486 9.55 34.36 -15.80
CA ASP A 486 9.46 33.05 -16.46
C ASP A 486 10.58 32.14 -15.96
N ASP A 487 10.22 30.95 -15.47
CA ASP A 487 11.17 29.92 -15.04
C ASP A 487 10.45 28.57 -14.87
N THR A 488 11.21 27.48 -14.82
CA THR A 488 10.70 26.11 -14.65
C THR A 488 10.89 25.54 -13.24
N ASN A 489 11.54 26.30 -12.35
CA ASN A 489 11.99 25.83 -11.04
C ASN A 489 11.27 26.57 -9.89
N TYR A 490 9.96 26.66 -9.95
CA TYR A 490 9.16 27.13 -8.81
C TYR A 490 8.65 25.96 -7.96
N SER A 491 8.61 26.19 -6.67
CA SER A 491 7.76 25.47 -5.73
C SER A 491 6.69 26.42 -5.20
N VAL A 492 5.48 25.89 -5.01
CA VAL A 492 4.34 26.67 -4.55
C VAL A 492 3.88 26.11 -3.22
N SER A 493 3.94 26.88 -2.14
CA SER A 493 3.33 26.51 -0.87
C SER A 493 1.98 27.18 -0.72
N LEU A 494 0.97 26.40 -0.33
CA LEU A 494 -0.37 26.90 -0.06
C LEU A 494 -0.70 26.73 1.42
N LYS A 495 -1.23 27.78 2.04
CA LYS A 495 -1.57 27.80 3.47
C LYS A 495 -2.95 28.40 3.68
N GLY A 496 -3.81 27.69 4.40
CA GLY A 496 -5.14 28.16 4.82
C GLY A 496 -5.13 28.85 6.19
N GLU A 497 -6.27 29.43 6.57
CA GLU A 497 -6.45 30.16 7.85
C GLU A 497 -6.34 29.33 9.14
N LYS A 498 -6.43 28.01 9.06
CA LYS A 498 -6.32 27.09 10.21
C LYS A 498 -5.60 25.81 9.85
N HIS A 499 -4.78 25.90 8.80
CA HIS A 499 -4.23 24.77 8.08
C HIS A 499 -2.71 24.90 7.97
N LEU A 500 -2.03 23.76 7.98
CA LEU A 500 -0.60 23.70 7.68
C LEU A 500 -0.34 24.13 6.23
N ALA A 501 0.80 24.77 6.03
CA ALA A 501 1.28 25.07 4.70
C ALA A 501 1.76 23.77 4.04
N ILE A 502 1.26 23.47 2.84
CA ILE A 502 1.74 22.35 2.03
C ILE A 502 2.51 22.88 0.84
N ARG A 503 3.69 22.31 0.59
CA ARG A 503 4.50 22.56 -0.59
C ARG A 503 4.08 21.65 -1.74
N PHE A 504 3.88 22.26 -2.91
CA PHE A 504 3.61 21.61 -4.17
C PHE A 504 4.78 21.83 -5.12
N CYS A 505 5.17 20.75 -5.80
CA CYS A 505 6.30 20.70 -6.72
C CYS A 505 5.87 20.33 -8.14
N TYR A 506 4.61 19.90 -8.33
CA TYR A 506 4.03 19.60 -9.64
C TYR A 506 2.81 20.49 -9.90
N PRO A 507 2.56 20.91 -11.15
CA PRO A 507 1.45 21.81 -11.48
C PRO A 507 0.07 21.15 -11.36
N SER A 508 -0.02 19.82 -11.42
CA SER A 508 -1.26 19.06 -11.29
C SER A 508 -1.02 17.65 -10.77
N GLU A 509 -2.08 16.95 -10.34
CA GLU A 509 -2.10 15.51 -10.01
C GLU A 509 -1.10 15.07 -8.91
N GLN A 510 -0.58 16.01 -8.13
CA GLN A 510 0.31 15.69 -7.01
C GLN A 510 -0.49 14.99 -5.91
N THR A 511 -0.08 13.76 -5.56
CA THR A 511 -0.73 12.93 -4.52
C THR A 511 0.21 12.58 -3.36
N THR A 512 1.47 12.97 -3.46
CA THR A 512 2.51 12.78 -2.44
C THR A 512 3.19 14.10 -2.12
N TYR A 513 3.63 14.30 -0.88
CA TYR A 513 4.46 15.45 -0.50
C TYR A 513 5.73 15.51 -1.34
N CYS A 514 6.30 16.71 -1.47
CA CYS A 514 7.60 16.84 -2.12
C CYS A 514 8.64 16.03 -1.34
N SER A 515 9.66 15.52 -2.04
CA SER A 515 10.76 14.78 -1.42
C SER A 515 12.12 15.46 -1.64
N ASP A 516 12.14 16.52 -2.44
CA ASP A 516 13.31 17.26 -2.86
C ASP A 516 13.22 18.75 -2.53
N SER A 517 14.39 19.40 -2.46
CA SER A 517 14.49 20.83 -2.19
C SER A 517 14.20 21.69 -3.43
N GLN A 518 14.09 21.12 -4.63
CA GLN A 518 13.88 21.86 -5.89
C GLN A 518 12.41 21.85 -6.31
N GLY A 519 12.00 22.85 -7.10
CA GLY A 519 10.63 22.95 -7.60
C GLY A 519 10.55 22.50 -9.06
N HIS A 520 9.44 21.90 -9.49
CA HIS A 520 9.22 21.51 -10.90
C HIS A 520 8.01 22.22 -11.52
N ILE A 521 7.51 23.29 -10.89
CA ILE A 521 6.41 24.09 -11.42
C ILE A 521 6.96 25.15 -12.35
N GLY A 522 6.61 25.06 -13.63
CA GLY A 522 6.92 26.09 -14.61
C GLY A 522 5.89 27.21 -14.64
N VAL A 523 6.40 28.44 -14.70
CA VAL A 523 5.63 29.66 -14.94
C VAL A 523 6.10 30.19 -16.29
N TYR A 524 5.19 30.28 -17.25
CA TYR A 524 5.51 30.64 -18.63
C TYR A 524 4.76 31.88 -19.07
N ASN A 525 5.22 32.49 -20.17
CA ASN A 525 4.55 33.62 -20.81
C ASN A 525 3.38 33.10 -21.65
N ALA A 526 2.33 32.66 -20.98
CA ALA A 526 1.07 32.24 -21.59
C ALA A 526 0.08 33.41 -21.65
N SER A 527 -0.78 33.44 -22.68
CA SER A 527 -1.82 34.46 -22.86
C SER A 527 -3.05 34.28 -21.94
N GLY A 528 -2.90 33.54 -20.83
CA GLY A 528 -4.00 33.15 -19.95
C GLY A 528 -3.53 32.84 -18.53
N PRO A 529 -4.46 32.51 -17.60
CA PRO A 529 -4.10 32.14 -16.24
C PRO A 529 -3.30 30.85 -16.21
N GLU A 530 -2.27 30.83 -15.37
CA GLU A 530 -1.57 29.61 -15.01
C GLU A 530 -2.50 28.75 -14.15
N ASN A 531 -2.87 27.57 -14.66
CA ASN A 531 -3.79 26.66 -13.99
C ASN A 531 -2.99 25.63 -13.18
N LEU A 532 -3.13 25.67 -11.86
CA LEU A 532 -2.50 24.74 -10.93
C LEU A 532 -3.57 23.92 -10.23
N ASP A 533 -3.44 22.59 -10.22
CA ASP A 533 -4.37 21.67 -9.58
C ASP A 533 -3.70 20.90 -8.44
N PHE A 534 -3.91 21.38 -7.23
CA PHE A 534 -3.39 20.85 -5.98
C PHE A 534 -4.43 20.02 -5.23
N THR A 535 -5.51 19.58 -5.90
CA THR A 535 -6.60 18.84 -5.23
C THR A 535 -6.24 17.44 -4.77
N GLY A 536 -5.09 16.90 -5.19
CA GLY A 536 -4.61 15.56 -4.82
C GLY A 536 -4.06 15.46 -3.39
N ILE A 537 -3.73 16.57 -2.73
CA ILE A 537 -3.30 16.62 -1.33
C ILE A 537 -4.10 17.72 -0.60
N PRO A 538 -5.09 17.35 0.25
CA PRO A 538 -5.80 18.32 1.07
C PRO A 538 -4.85 19.04 2.04
N LEU A 539 -5.08 20.33 2.29
CA LEU A 539 -4.36 21.07 3.31
C LEU A 539 -4.71 20.49 4.69
N PRO A 540 -3.75 20.01 5.49
CA PRO A 540 -4.02 19.47 6.81
C PRO A 540 -4.48 20.55 7.79
N ALA A 541 -5.55 20.28 8.53
CA ALA A 541 -6.06 21.21 9.52
C ALA A 541 -5.30 21.13 10.86
N GLY A 542 -5.31 22.22 11.62
CA GLY A 542 -4.88 22.22 13.02
C GLY A 542 -3.82 23.24 13.41
N ASP A 543 -3.31 24.08 12.49
CA ASP A 543 -2.42 25.20 12.85
C ASP A 543 -3.32 26.37 13.27
N THR A 544 -3.64 26.41 14.56
CA THR A 544 -4.70 27.26 15.11
C THR A 544 -4.18 28.65 15.45
N TYR A 545 -5.05 29.67 15.48
CA TYR A 545 -4.63 31.01 15.84
C TYR A 545 -4.12 31.09 17.32
N PRO A 546 -3.02 31.82 17.58
CA PRO A 546 -2.09 32.40 16.62
C PRO A 546 -1.29 31.31 15.89
N GLN A 547 -1.30 31.36 14.56
CA GLN A 547 -0.62 30.38 13.72
C GLN A 547 0.89 30.53 13.85
N ASP A 548 1.58 29.44 14.09
CA ASP A 548 3.04 29.39 14.16
C ASP A 548 3.66 28.51 13.07
N GLY A 549 2.82 27.92 12.21
CA GLY A 549 3.25 27.04 11.13
C GLY A 549 3.47 25.59 11.57
N VAL A 550 3.19 25.24 12.83
CA VAL A 550 3.40 23.91 13.41
C VAL A 550 2.10 23.44 14.05
N VAL A 551 1.69 22.20 13.77
CA VAL A 551 0.59 21.57 14.53
C VAL A 551 1.19 20.77 15.66
N ASN A 552 0.92 21.19 16.88
CA ASN A 552 1.49 20.56 18.07
C ASN A 552 0.42 20.38 19.18
N SER A 553 0.86 19.94 20.36
CA SER A 553 -0.05 19.71 21.49
C SER A 553 -0.75 21.00 21.96
N THR A 554 -0.13 22.17 21.75
CA THR A 554 -0.72 23.47 22.10
C THR A 554 -1.97 23.74 21.27
N ASP A 555 -1.93 23.47 19.97
CA ASP A 555 -3.10 23.60 19.10
C ASP A 555 -4.20 22.64 19.50
N TYR A 556 -3.83 21.39 19.79
CA TYR A 556 -4.78 20.38 20.24
C TYR A 556 -5.47 20.79 21.53
N ASP A 557 -4.72 21.29 22.51
CA ASP A 557 -5.27 21.73 23.79
C ASP A 557 -6.18 22.96 23.63
N ARG A 558 -5.88 23.87 22.68
CA ARG A 558 -6.77 24.98 22.33
C ARG A 558 -8.11 24.48 21.81
N VAL A 559 -8.12 23.65 20.76
CA VAL A 559 -9.36 23.08 20.19
C VAL A 559 -10.14 22.30 21.25
N ARG A 560 -9.44 21.45 22.01
CA ARG A 560 -10.04 20.63 23.08
C ARG A 560 -10.66 21.47 24.19
N SER A 561 -10.07 22.61 24.55
CA SER A 561 -10.62 23.49 25.59
C SER A 561 -12.00 24.04 25.20
N LEU A 562 -12.26 24.18 23.90
CA LEU A 562 -13.51 24.72 23.36
C LEU A 562 -14.64 23.68 23.30
N PHE A 563 -14.35 22.38 23.35
CA PHE A 563 -15.36 21.30 23.32
C PHE A 563 -16.31 21.31 24.52
N SER A 564 -15.87 21.92 25.62
CA SER A 564 -16.67 22.01 26.84
C SER A 564 -17.73 23.12 26.77
N LYS A 565 -17.62 24.03 25.80
CA LYS A 565 -18.57 25.13 25.61
C LYS A 565 -19.74 24.66 24.72
N PRO A 566 -21.00 24.91 25.11
CA PRO A 566 -22.12 24.71 24.20
C PRO A 566 -22.02 25.69 23.01
N ASP A 567 -22.56 25.31 21.85
CA ASP A 567 -22.44 26.12 20.62
C ASP A 567 -22.99 27.56 20.78
N SER A 568 -24.02 27.75 21.61
CA SER A 568 -24.56 29.07 21.95
C SER A 568 -23.60 29.98 22.71
N GLU A 569 -22.54 29.42 23.31
CA GLU A 569 -21.50 30.15 24.04
C GLU A 569 -20.21 30.33 23.23
N LEU A 570 -20.11 29.71 22.04
CA LEU A 570 -18.95 29.87 21.17
C LEU A 570 -18.96 31.25 20.52
N THR A 571 -17.93 32.04 20.82
CA THR A 571 -17.71 33.34 20.17
C THR A 571 -17.20 33.18 18.74
N THR A 572 -17.28 34.23 17.92
CA THR A 572 -16.63 34.23 16.59
C THR A 572 -15.13 33.95 16.71
N THR A 573 -14.47 34.43 17.76
CA THR A 573 -13.05 34.14 18.03
C THR A 573 -12.83 32.67 18.38
N ASP A 574 -13.71 32.05 19.18
CA ASP A 574 -13.63 30.61 19.46
C ASP A 574 -13.77 29.79 18.18
N LYS A 575 -14.75 30.11 17.32
CA LYS A 575 -14.93 29.44 16.02
C LYS A 575 -13.73 29.66 15.10
N LEU A 576 -13.13 30.86 15.08
CA LEU A 576 -11.89 31.12 14.36
C LEU A 576 -10.70 30.27 14.84
N VAL A 577 -10.71 29.76 16.07
CA VAL A 577 -9.66 28.89 16.61
C VAL A 577 -10.00 27.41 16.43
N GLY A 578 -11.20 26.98 16.78
CA GLY A 578 -11.52 25.56 16.97
C GLY A 578 -12.37 24.88 15.89
N ASP A 579 -13.08 25.64 15.06
CA ASP A 579 -13.88 25.07 13.96
C ASP A 579 -12.96 24.86 12.75
N LEU A 580 -12.39 23.65 12.64
CA LEU A 580 -11.36 23.32 11.66
C LEU A 580 -11.94 22.93 10.31
N ASN A 581 -13.19 22.46 10.27
CA ASN A 581 -13.89 22.04 9.06
C ASN A 581 -14.89 23.09 8.50
N TYR A 582 -14.98 24.25 9.17
CA TYR A 582 -15.84 25.39 8.84
C TYR A 582 -17.35 25.11 8.93
N ASP A 583 -17.79 24.00 9.53
CA ASP A 583 -19.22 23.64 9.60
C ASP A 583 -20.02 24.47 10.63
N GLY A 584 -19.34 25.38 11.33
CA GLY A 584 -19.92 26.28 12.32
C GLY A 584 -19.95 25.68 13.72
N PHE A 585 -19.54 24.43 13.91
CA PHE A 585 -19.46 23.75 15.19
C PHE A 585 -18.00 23.50 15.58
N ILE A 586 -17.77 23.28 16.88
CA ILE A 586 -16.48 22.83 17.38
C ILE A 586 -16.75 21.52 18.11
N ASP A 587 -16.51 20.40 17.43
CA ASP A 587 -16.90 19.08 17.90
C ASP A 587 -15.81 18.02 17.69
N ILE A 588 -16.15 16.77 17.99
CA ILE A 588 -15.22 15.64 17.90
C ILE A 588 -14.54 15.51 16.53
N ARG A 589 -15.17 15.97 15.43
CA ARG A 589 -14.58 15.97 14.09
C ARG A 589 -13.36 16.88 14.02
N ASP A 590 -13.42 18.06 14.62
CA ASP A 590 -12.28 18.99 14.65
C ASP A 590 -11.10 18.37 15.38
N SER A 591 -11.34 17.74 16.55
CA SER A 591 -10.27 17.04 17.27
C SER A 591 -9.68 15.87 16.47
N PHE A 592 -10.51 15.20 15.67
CA PHE A 592 -10.04 14.11 14.83
C PHE A 592 -9.15 14.64 13.70
N LEU A 593 -9.50 15.76 13.08
CA LEU A 593 -8.69 16.39 12.02
C LEU A 593 -7.31 16.79 12.55
N ILE A 594 -7.24 17.50 13.67
CA ILE A 594 -5.95 17.88 14.26
C ILE A 594 -5.13 16.66 14.71
N ARG A 595 -5.77 15.61 15.25
CA ARG A 595 -5.08 14.38 15.64
C ARG A 595 -4.55 13.62 14.42
N LYS A 596 -5.29 13.62 13.32
CA LYS A 596 -4.85 13.05 12.03
C LYS A 596 -3.61 13.79 11.52
N THR A 597 -3.60 15.13 11.62
CA THR A 597 -2.43 15.96 11.29
C THR A 597 -1.24 15.64 12.21
N LEU A 598 -1.44 15.56 13.54
CA LEU A 598 -0.39 15.18 14.50
C LEU A 598 0.18 13.77 14.27
N GLY A 599 -0.63 12.86 13.73
CA GLY A 599 -0.21 11.50 13.37
C GLY A 599 0.64 11.43 12.10
N THR A 600 0.66 12.52 11.32
CA THR A 600 1.42 12.62 10.08
C THR A 600 2.70 13.39 10.37
N ARG A 601 3.88 12.78 10.16
CA ARG A 601 5.15 13.51 10.20
C ARG A 601 5.35 14.23 8.88
N TYR A 602 5.46 15.55 8.95
CA TYR A 602 5.87 16.37 7.82
C TYR A 602 7.37 16.64 7.98
N ASP A 603 8.20 16.02 7.14
CA ASP A 603 9.65 16.25 7.18
C ASP A 603 10.05 17.60 6.54
N GLU A 604 9.07 18.44 6.17
CA GLU A 604 9.27 19.62 5.31
C GLU A 604 8.95 20.99 5.94
N SER A 605 8.72 21.09 7.27
CA SER A 605 8.46 22.38 7.93
C SER A 605 9.72 23.25 8.07
#